data_AF-A0A352HQ02-F1
#
_entry.id   AF-A0A352HQ02-F1
#
_cell.length_a   1.000
_cell.length_b   1.000
_cell.length_c   1.000
_cell.angle_alpha   90.00
_cell.angle_beta   90.00
_cell.angle_gamma   90.00
#
_symmetry.space_group_name_H-M   'P 1'
#
loop_
_entity.id
_entity.type
_entity.pdbx_description
1 polymer ?
#
loop_
_entity_poly.entity_id
_entity_poly.type
_entity_poly.pdbx_seq_one_letter_code
_entity_poly.pdbx_strand_id
1 'polypeptide(L)'
;MRHKYIIVLLTIIFCIGSAIGKDITIAGWTVLAMGKDHNNLTKISGEAIATITIHNGQVFFSLWDTESHQSLGPSILIERLYLDQSAAENNSFIGMKSKVRTLDGFNNTGILFLSMTKKDEYADIIHFDFGDNELYILGILIREDMFSDLSKLAALGIGPGKLKKPLEDFFQ
;
A
#
# COMPACT_ATOMS: atom_id res chain seq x y z
N MET A 1 -37.76 -34.55 16.85
CA MET A 1 -36.35 -34.72 16.43
C MET A 1 -35.91 -33.78 15.28
N ARG A 2 -36.66 -32.71 14.93
CA ARG A 2 -36.31 -31.81 13.80
C ARG A 2 -35.62 -30.50 14.20
N HIS A 3 -35.52 -30.15 15.48
CA HIS A 3 -35.01 -28.83 15.92
C HIS A 3 -33.56 -28.86 16.43
N LYS A 4 -32.99 -30.05 16.68
CA LYS A 4 -31.60 -30.17 17.13
C LYS A 4 -30.57 -29.95 16.02
N TYR A 5 -30.96 -30.15 14.75
CA TYR A 5 -30.07 -29.97 13.59
C TYR A 5 -29.95 -28.52 13.11
N ILE A 6 -30.94 -27.67 13.41
CA ILE A 6 -30.94 -26.25 12.99
C ILE A 6 -29.94 -25.43 13.82
N ILE A 7 -29.81 -25.74 15.11
CA ILE A 7 -28.88 -25.03 16.01
C ILE A 7 -27.43 -25.35 15.64
N VAL A 8 -27.11 -26.60 15.29
CA VAL A 8 -25.75 -27.01 14.88
C VAL A 8 -25.35 -26.39 13.53
N LEU A 9 -26.30 -26.19 12.62
CA LEU A 9 -26.03 -25.54 11.33
C LEU A 9 -25.74 -24.04 11.49
N LEU A 10 -26.39 -23.37 12.44
CA LEU A 10 -26.16 -21.96 12.76
C LEU A 10 -24.81 -21.71 13.45
N THR A 11 -24.33 -22.62 14.31
CA THR A 11 -22.99 -22.49 14.92
C THR A 11 -21.87 -22.71 13.91
N ILE A 12 -22.06 -23.59 12.91
CA ILE A 12 -21.06 -23.81 11.86
C ILE A 12 -20.99 -22.60 10.91
N ILE A 13 -22.11 -21.96 10.59
CA ILE A 13 -22.13 -20.74 9.77
C ILE A 13 -21.46 -19.56 10.50
N PHE A 14 -21.59 -19.48 11.84
CA PHE A 14 -20.91 -18.44 12.63
C PHE A 14 -19.40 -18.67 12.75
N CYS A 15 -18.91 -19.91 12.67
CA CYS A 15 -17.47 -20.21 12.66
C CYS A 15 -16.81 -20.02 11.28
N ILE A 16 -17.57 -19.96 10.19
CA ILE A 16 -17.04 -19.68 8.84
C ILE A 16 -16.99 -18.17 8.56
N GLY A 17 -17.74 -17.36 9.32
CA GLY A 17 -17.76 -15.90 9.19
C GLY A 17 -16.54 -15.17 9.79
N SER A 18 -15.68 -15.84 10.55
CA SER A 18 -14.54 -15.23 11.26
C SER A 18 -13.21 -15.35 10.53
N ALA A 19 -13.22 -15.58 9.22
CA ALA A 19 -12.11 -15.15 8.37
C ALA A 19 -12.27 -13.64 8.10
N ILE A 20 -12.29 -12.84 9.17
CA ILE A 20 -12.15 -11.39 9.06
C ILE A 20 -10.72 -11.19 8.61
N GLY A 21 -10.52 -10.81 7.34
CA GLY A 21 -9.21 -10.44 6.82
C GLY A 21 -8.58 -9.44 7.79
N LYS A 22 -7.41 -9.77 8.30
CA LYS A 22 -6.68 -8.89 9.20
C LYS A 22 -6.01 -7.83 8.35
N ASP A 23 -6.42 -6.58 8.51
CA ASP A 23 -5.71 -5.45 7.90
C ASP A 23 -4.37 -5.28 8.61
N ILE A 24 -3.28 -5.36 7.85
CA ILE A 24 -1.93 -5.13 8.35
C ILE A 24 -1.36 -3.90 7.64
N THR A 25 -1.01 -2.88 8.40
CA THR A 25 -0.26 -1.73 7.85
C THR A 25 1.21 -2.08 7.74
N ILE A 26 1.74 -2.02 6.52
CA ILE A 26 3.15 -2.31 6.20
C ILE A 26 3.98 -1.04 6.24
N ALA A 27 3.47 0.03 5.65
CA ALA A 27 4.13 1.32 5.64
C ALA A 27 3.10 2.45 5.66
N GLY A 28 3.51 3.60 6.17
CA GLY A 28 2.72 4.81 6.13
C GLY A 28 3.60 6.04 6.12
N TRP A 29 3.16 7.07 5.41
CA TRP A 29 3.83 8.36 5.28
C TRP A 29 2.90 9.48 5.68
N THR A 30 3.41 10.43 6.46
CA THR A 30 2.82 11.76 6.54
C THR A 30 3.10 12.47 5.23
N VAL A 31 2.06 12.92 4.54
CA VAL A 31 2.18 13.51 3.21
C VAL A 31 2.44 15.01 3.31
N LEU A 32 3.52 15.45 2.67
CA LEU A 32 3.94 16.85 2.64
C LEU A 32 3.38 17.59 1.43
N ALA A 33 3.42 16.93 0.27
CA ALA A 33 2.98 17.50 -1.00
C ALA A 33 2.55 16.41 -1.97
N MET A 34 1.66 16.76 -2.89
CA MET A 34 1.25 15.89 -4.00
C MET A 34 1.07 16.69 -5.29
N GLY A 35 1.20 16.03 -6.43
CA GLY A 35 1.12 16.69 -7.73
C GLY A 35 1.04 15.71 -8.89
N LYS A 36 0.86 16.25 -10.09
CA LYS A 36 0.82 15.47 -11.33
C LYS A 36 2.20 15.20 -11.92
N ASP A 37 3.22 15.94 -11.50
CA ASP A 37 4.60 15.70 -11.87
C ASP A 37 5.52 16.20 -10.73
N HIS A 38 6.79 15.79 -10.78
CA HIS A 38 7.79 16.11 -9.75
C HIS A 38 8.03 17.63 -9.58
N ASN A 39 7.84 18.43 -10.63
CA ASN A 39 8.10 19.87 -10.60
C ASN A 39 6.88 20.69 -10.15
N ASN A 40 5.68 20.11 -10.23
CA ASN A 40 4.39 20.74 -9.90
C ASN A 40 3.75 20.11 -8.66
N LEU A 41 4.52 20.00 -7.59
CA LEU A 41 4.05 19.53 -6.29
C LEU A 41 3.38 20.66 -5.50
N THR A 42 2.15 20.42 -5.05
CA THR A 42 1.40 21.34 -4.18
C THR A 42 1.43 20.81 -2.75
N LYS A 43 1.81 21.65 -1.79
CA LYS A 43 1.75 21.31 -0.37
C LYS A 43 0.29 21.03 0.03
N ILE A 44 0.08 19.96 0.78
CA ILE A 44 -1.27 19.65 1.27
C ILE A 44 -1.61 20.61 2.42
N SER A 45 -2.76 21.27 2.32
CA SER A 45 -3.31 22.13 3.36
C SER A 45 -4.11 21.27 4.36
N GLY A 46 -3.41 20.54 5.24
CA GLY A 46 -4.01 19.65 6.22
C GLY A 46 -3.10 18.47 6.57
N GLU A 47 -3.56 17.60 7.47
CA GLU A 47 -2.87 16.36 7.81
C GLU A 47 -3.36 15.23 6.89
N ALA A 48 -2.48 14.75 6.00
CA ALA A 48 -2.76 13.65 5.09
C ALA A 48 -1.78 12.50 5.31
N ILE A 49 -2.28 11.27 5.15
CA ILE A 49 -1.49 10.04 5.28
C ILE A 49 -1.64 9.18 4.04
N ALA A 50 -0.50 8.68 3.54
CA ALA A 50 -0.45 7.61 2.57
C ALA A 50 -0.11 6.30 3.29
N THR A 51 -0.76 5.19 2.94
CA THR A 51 -0.48 3.88 3.56
C THR A 51 -0.31 2.79 2.51
N ILE A 52 0.52 1.79 2.83
CA ILE A 52 0.52 0.48 2.20
C ILE A 52 0.00 -0.52 3.24
N THR A 53 -1.06 -1.23 2.90
CA THR A 53 -1.73 -2.20 3.76
C THR A 53 -1.87 -3.54 3.06
N ILE A 54 -1.92 -4.63 3.83
CA ILE A 54 -2.35 -5.94 3.35
C ILE A 54 -3.78 -6.15 3.82
N HIS A 55 -4.66 -6.48 2.87
CA HIS A 55 -6.02 -6.90 3.14
C HIS A 55 -6.35 -8.13 2.30
N ASN A 56 -6.76 -9.24 2.92
CA ASN A 56 -7.12 -10.49 2.23
C ASN A 56 -6.03 -10.99 1.24
N GLY A 57 -4.77 -10.95 1.67
CA GLY A 57 -3.60 -11.39 0.88
C GLY A 57 -3.20 -10.46 -0.26
N GLN A 58 -3.85 -9.29 -0.38
CA GLN A 58 -3.58 -8.29 -1.41
C GLN A 58 -2.98 -7.03 -0.79
N VAL A 59 -2.06 -6.41 -1.52
CA VAL A 59 -1.37 -5.20 -1.07
C VAL A 59 -2.04 -3.97 -1.68
N PHE A 60 -2.45 -3.03 -0.85
CA PHE A 60 -3.14 -1.82 -1.27
C PHE A 60 -2.38 -0.58 -0.82
N PHE A 61 -2.27 0.38 -1.73
CA PHE A 61 -1.93 1.74 -1.41
C PHE A 61 -3.21 2.57 -1.28
N SER A 62 -3.26 3.48 -0.30
CA SER A 62 -4.37 4.42 -0.15
C SER A 62 -3.89 5.75 0.44
N LEU A 63 -4.61 6.82 0.11
CA LEU A 63 -4.29 8.18 0.52
C LEU A 63 -5.52 8.83 1.18
N TRP A 64 -5.35 9.34 2.39
CA TRP A 64 -6.44 9.82 3.22
C TRP A 64 -6.13 11.17 3.84
N ASP A 65 -7.17 11.99 3.94
CA ASP A 65 -7.20 13.13 4.85
C ASP A 65 -7.52 12.61 6.26
N THR A 66 -6.71 12.98 7.24
CA THR A 66 -6.82 12.42 8.58
C THR A 66 -7.93 13.06 9.42
N GLU A 67 -8.31 14.31 9.13
CA GLU A 67 -9.35 15.03 9.87
C GLU A 67 -10.75 14.64 9.38
N SER A 68 -10.94 14.63 8.07
CA SER A 68 -12.21 14.35 7.42
C SER A 68 -12.42 12.85 7.14
N HIS A 69 -11.36 12.05 7.27
CA HIS A 69 -11.33 10.62 6.91
C HIS A 69 -11.75 10.35 5.45
N GLN A 70 -11.63 11.35 4.58
CA GLN A 70 -11.96 11.21 3.16
C GLN A 70 -10.75 10.72 2.36
N SER A 71 -11.01 9.92 1.33
CA SER A 71 -9.97 9.52 0.39
C SER A 71 -9.55 10.72 -0.45
N LEU A 72 -8.25 10.95 -0.56
CA LEU A 72 -7.66 12.03 -1.39
C LEU A 72 -7.21 11.53 -2.78
N GLY A 73 -7.41 10.25 -3.06
CA GLY A 73 -7.05 9.63 -4.33
C GLY A 73 -7.72 8.27 -4.55
N PRO A 74 -7.41 7.58 -5.66
CA PRO A 74 -7.88 6.22 -5.88
C PRO A 74 -7.18 5.24 -4.91
N SER A 75 -7.88 4.18 -4.51
CA SER A 75 -7.22 3.01 -3.92
C SER A 75 -6.49 2.24 -5.02
N ILE A 76 -5.24 1.88 -4.76
CA ILE A 76 -4.35 1.29 -5.76
C ILE A 76 -3.91 -0.09 -5.28
N LEU A 77 -4.17 -1.12 -6.07
CA LEU A 77 -3.63 -2.46 -5.86
C LEU A 77 -2.16 -2.50 -6.31
N ILE A 78 -1.28 -3.00 -5.44
CA ILE A 78 0.14 -3.26 -5.70
C ILE A 78 0.29 -4.75 -5.99
N GLU A 79 0.59 -5.11 -7.23
CA GLU A 79 0.60 -6.51 -7.65
C GLU A 79 1.91 -7.23 -7.33
N ARG A 80 3.04 -6.53 -7.38
CA ARG A 80 4.37 -7.11 -7.15
C ARG A 80 5.39 -6.03 -6.83
N LEU A 81 5.52 -5.68 -5.55
CA LEU A 81 6.61 -4.81 -5.13
C LEU A 81 7.94 -5.59 -5.15
N TYR A 82 8.98 -4.99 -5.73
CA TYR A 82 10.33 -5.55 -5.73
C TYR A 82 11.38 -4.44 -5.71
N LEU A 83 12.59 -4.78 -5.26
CA LEU A 83 13.73 -3.87 -5.25
C LEU A 83 14.23 -3.61 -6.67
N ASP A 84 14.34 -2.34 -7.05
CA ASP A 84 14.88 -1.90 -8.33
C ASP A 84 15.49 -0.50 -8.18
N GLN A 85 16.82 -0.42 -8.22
CA GLN A 85 17.53 0.83 -7.99
C GLN A 85 17.28 1.88 -9.08
N SER A 86 16.80 1.49 -10.27
CA SER A 86 16.40 2.46 -11.29
C SER A 86 15.11 3.22 -10.94
N ALA A 87 14.43 2.85 -9.85
CA ALA A 87 13.32 3.60 -9.25
C ALA A 87 13.77 4.62 -8.20
N ALA A 88 15.06 4.65 -7.86
CA ALA A 88 15.58 5.60 -6.89
C ALA A 88 15.71 6.98 -7.56
N GLU A 89 14.93 7.94 -7.08
CA GLU A 89 15.04 9.35 -7.44
C GLU A 89 15.89 10.11 -6.42
N ASN A 90 16.49 11.22 -6.84
CA ASN A 90 17.33 12.06 -5.98
C ASN A 90 18.44 11.26 -5.26
N ASN A 91 18.67 11.49 -3.97
CA ASN A 91 19.68 10.80 -3.17
C ASN A 91 19.11 9.58 -2.42
N SER A 92 18.05 8.96 -2.97
CA SER A 92 17.45 7.77 -2.38
C SER A 92 18.44 6.61 -2.26
N PHE A 93 18.45 5.97 -1.10
CA PHE A 93 19.33 4.84 -0.84
C PHE A 93 18.77 3.53 -1.42
N ILE A 94 17.46 3.47 -1.67
CA ILE A 94 16.80 2.31 -2.25
C ILE A 94 15.60 2.72 -3.09
N GLY A 95 15.49 2.09 -4.27
CA GLY A 95 14.33 2.18 -5.15
C GLY A 95 13.54 0.87 -5.14
N MET A 96 12.22 0.97 -5.25
CA MET A 96 11.32 -0.16 -5.45
C MET A 96 10.36 0.11 -6.59
N LYS A 97 9.96 -0.94 -7.30
CA LYS A 97 8.93 -0.86 -8.34
C LYS A 97 7.84 -1.88 -8.12
N SER A 98 6.65 -1.55 -8.63
CA SER A 98 5.57 -2.51 -8.77
C SER A 98 4.72 -2.20 -9.97
N LYS A 99 4.15 -3.23 -10.59
CA LYS A 99 2.93 -3.05 -11.37
C LYS A 99 1.78 -2.71 -10.42
N VAL A 100 0.96 -1.74 -10.81
CA VAL A 100 -0.18 -1.30 -10.03
C VAL A 100 -1.45 -1.25 -10.86
N ARG A 101 -2.59 -1.23 -10.16
CA ARG A 101 -3.91 -1.13 -10.76
C ARG A 101 -4.83 -0.28 -9.87
N THR A 102 -5.48 0.73 -10.43
CA THR A 102 -6.51 1.47 -9.70
C THR A 102 -7.71 0.57 -9.47
N LEU A 103 -8.39 0.73 -8.34
CA LEU A 103 -9.63 0.02 -8.02
C LEU A 103 -10.87 0.86 -8.28
N ASP A 104 -10.70 2.02 -8.90
CA ASP A 104 -11.80 2.78 -9.46
C ASP A 104 -12.43 2.04 -10.64
N GLY A 105 -13.63 2.46 -11.05
CA GLY A 105 -14.37 1.82 -12.15
C GLY A 105 -13.65 1.82 -13.51
N PHE A 106 -12.50 2.51 -13.62
CA PHE A 106 -11.68 2.59 -14.83
C PHE A 106 -10.57 1.54 -14.88
N ASN A 107 -10.16 1.00 -13.71
CA ASN A 107 -9.23 -0.13 -13.61
C ASN A 107 -7.91 0.09 -14.38
N ASN A 108 -7.38 1.31 -14.30
CA ASN A 108 -6.16 1.73 -15.00
C ASN A 108 -4.95 0.99 -14.43
N THR A 109 -4.07 0.51 -15.31
CA THR A 109 -2.82 -0.14 -14.91
C THR A 109 -1.66 0.82 -15.07
N GLY A 110 -0.70 0.76 -14.15
CA GLY A 110 0.47 1.63 -14.16
C GLY A 110 1.67 1.00 -13.46
N ILE A 111 2.66 1.83 -13.20
CA ILE A 111 3.88 1.47 -12.46
C ILE A 111 3.99 2.37 -11.23
N LEU A 112 4.20 1.76 -10.07
CA LEU A 112 4.68 2.43 -8.87
C LEU A 112 6.20 2.48 -8.92
N PHE A 113 6.75 3.66 -8.67
CA PHE A 113 8.13 3.92 -8.31
C PHE A 113 8.15 4.46 -6.88
N LEU A 114 8.87 3.78 -6.00
CA LEU A 114 9.01 4.16 -4.61
C LEU A 114 10.49 4.40 -4.31
N SER A 115 10.84 5.65 -4.02
CA SER A 115 12.21 6.05 -3.71
C SER A 115 12.29 6.40 -2.22
N MET A 116 13.00 5.57 -1.46
CA MET A 116 13.19 5.82 -0.02
C MET A 116 14.48 6.61 0.18
N THR A 117 14.36 7.75 0.85
CA THR A 117 15.45 8.68 1.12
C THR A 117 16.15 8.37 2.43
N LYS A 118 17.42 8.80 2.55
CA LYS A 118 18.16 8.62 3.80
C LYS A 118 17.52 9.49 4.90
N LYS A 119 17.67 9.06 6.16
CA LYS A 119 17.11 9.69 7.36
C LYS A 119 17.39 11.20 7.51
N ASP A 120 18.44 11.70 6.84
CA ASP A 120 18.85 13.11 6.91
C ASP A 120 18.38 13.95 5.70
N GLU A 121 17.53 13.39 4.82
CA GLU A 121 17.00 14.07 3.64
C GLU A 121 15.49 14.31 3.69
N TYR A 122 15.02 15.16 2.75
CA TYR A 122 13.77 15.91 2.84
C TYR A 122 12.48 15.07 2.84
N ALA A 123 12.36 14.05 1.99
CA ALA A 123 11.13 13.23 1.87
C ALA A 123 11.33 12.02 0.95
N ASP A 124 10.66 10.92 1.27
CA ASP A 124 10.45 9.80 0.35
C ASP A 124 9.56 10.23 -0.82
N ILE A 125 9.76 9.59 -1.97
CA ILE A 125 8.99 9.85 -3.19
C ILE A 125 8.17 8.62 -3.52
N ILE A 126 6.86 8.81 -3.65
CA ILE A 126 5.92 7.80 -4.11
C ILE A 126 5.33 8.31 -5.42
N HIS A 127 5.70 7.65 -6.52
CA HIS A 127 5.32 8.04 -7.87
C HIS A 127 4.53 6.92 -8.54
N PHE A 128 3.32 7.22 -9.01
CA PHE A 128 2.53 6.35 -9.85
C PHE A 128 2.45 6.89 -11.27
N ASP A 129 2.89 6.10 -12.23
CA ASP A 129 2.82 6.38 -13.66
C ASP A 129 1.74 5.49 -14.31
N PHE A 130 0.64 6.10 -14.74
CA PHE A 130 -0.43 5.44 -15.49
C PHE A 130 -0.43 5.85 -16.98
N GLY A 131 0.70 6.29 -17.52
CA GLY A 131 0.87 6.79 -18.88
C GLY A 131 0.47 8.26 -19.01
N ASP A 132 -0.80 8.54 -19.30
CA ASP A 132 -1.27 9.93 -19.47
C ASP A 132 -1.60 10.62 -18.13
N ASN A 133 -1.58 9.87 -17.03
CA ASN A 133 -1.85 10.37 -15.69
C ASN A 133 -0.75 9.91 -14.74
N GLU A 134 -0.09 10.88 -14.14
CA GLU A 134 0.93 10.65 -13.11
C GLU A 134 0.45 11.19 -11.77
N LEU A 135 0.91 10.56 -10.69
CA LEU A 135 0.70 11.01 -9.32
C LEU A 135 2.02 10.93 -8.57
N TYR A 136 2.53 12.08 -8.17
CA TYR A 136 3.68 12.21 -7.30
C TYR A 136 3.25 12.60 -5.89
N ILE A 137 3.84 11.96 -4.89
CA ILE A 137 3.63 12.22 -3.48
C ILE A 137 5.00 12.32 -2.81
N LEU A 138 5.22 13.41 -2.07
CA LEU A 138 6.32 13.54 -1.13
C LEU A 138 5.82 13.26 0.28
N GLY A 139 6.50 12.36 0.99
CA GLY A 139 6.10 12.01 2.34
C GLY A 139 7.27 11.66 3.26
N ILE A 140 7.02 11.72 4.55
CA ILE A 140 7.96 11.27 5.59
C ILE A 140 7.38 10.01 6.20
N LEU A 141 8.16 8.92 6.21
CA LEU A 141 7.75 7.67 6.80
C LEU A 141 7.41 7.87 8.29
N ILE A 142 6.23 7.39 8.71
CA ILE A 142 5.68 7.64 10.06
C ILE A 142 6.54 6.97 11.15
N ARG A 143 7.12 5.80 10.85
CA ARG A 143 8.04 5.11 11.74
C ARG A 143 9.18 4.47 10.95
N GLU A 144 10.39 4.50 11.50
CA GLU A 144 11.57 3.92 10.86
C GLU A 144 11.48 2.40 10.69
N ASP A 145 10.77 1.70 11.57
CA ASP A 145 10.61 0.25 11.50
C ASP A 145 9.79 -0.21 10.27
N MET A 146 8.87 0.63 9.79
CA MET A 146 8.09 0.38 8.58
C MET A 146 8.95 0.23 7.32
N PHE A 147 10.16 0.80 7.31
CA PHE A 147 11.09 0.60 6.21
C PHE A 147 11.53 -0.88 6.10
N SER A 148 11.72 -1.53 7.26
CA SER A 148 12.06 -2.96 7.33
C SER A 148 10.93 -3.80 6.75
N ASP A 149 9.69 -3.49 7.11
CA ASP A 149 8.52 -4.23 6.62
C ASP A 149 8.27 -4.01 5.12
N LEU A 150 8.44 -2.78 4.64
CA LEU A 150 8.41 -2.49 3.21
C LEU A 150 9.50 -3.25 2.44
N SER A 151 10.72 -3.32 2.99
CA SER A 151 11.84 -4.07 2.40
C SER A 151 11.58 -5.58 2.40
N LYS A 152 11.00 -6.12 3.47
CA LYS A 152 10.54 -7.53 3.52
C LYS A 152 9.48 -7.78 2.45
N LEU A 153 8.50 -6.89 2.32
CA LEU A 153 7.45 -6.99 1.29
C LEU A 153 8.06 -7.05 -0.11
N ALA A 154 9.01 -6.16 -0.41
CA ALA A 154 9.72 -6.13 -1.69
C ALA A 154 10.59 -7.39 -1.90
N ALA A 155 11.21 -7.93 -0.84
CA ALA A 155 12.01 -9.15 -0.91
C ALA A 155 11.16 -10.41 -1.15
N LEU A 156 9.92 -10.44 -0.65
CA LEU A 156 8.95 -11.49 -0.98
C LEU A 156 8.56 -11.44 -2.46
N GLY A 157 8.74 -10.29 -3.11
CA GLY A 157 8.72 -10.14 -4.56
C GLY A 157 7.48 -10.72 -5.21
N ILE A 158 6.32 -10.55 -4.54
CA ILE A 158 5.08 -11.32 -4.70
C ILE A 158 4.77 -11.51 -6.18
N GLY A 159 5.28 -12.62 -6.72
CA GLY A 159 5.13 -13.00 -8.11
C GLY A 159 3.94 -13.95 -8.28
N PRO A 160 3.70 -14.46 -9.50
CA PRO A 160 2.66 -15.45 -9.75
C PRO A 160 2.89 -16.81 -9.04
N GLY A 161 3.95 -16.96 -8.25
CA GLY A 161 4.20 -18.13 -7.42
C GLY A 161 3.37 -18.07 -6.13
N LYS A 162 2.74 -19.19 -5.75
CA LYS A 162 2.05 -19.29 -4.47
C LYS A 162 3.05 -19.14 -3.32
N LEU A 163 2.84 -18.14 -2.46
CA LEU A 163 3.52 -18.05 -1.17
C LEU A 163 3.25 -19.33 -0.35
N LYS A 164 4.25 -19.78 0.42
CA LYS A 164 4.13 -20.98 1.27
C LYS A 164 3.16 -20.78 2.45
N LYS A 165 2.85 -19.54 2.78
CA LYS A 165 1.94 -19.10 3.85
C LYS A 165 1.21 -17.82 3.40
N PRO A 166 0.06 -17.46 4.01
CA PRO A 166 -0.56 -16.15 3.81
C PRO A 166 0.44 -15.00 3.97
N LEU A 167 0.26 -13.92 3.21
CA LEU A 167 1.19 -12.79 3.22
C LEU A 167 1.24 -12.13 4.61
N GLU A 168 0.11 -12.12 5.29
CA GLU A 168 -0.10 -11.55 6.63
C GLU A 168 0.80 -12.20 7.69
N ASP A 169 1.15 -13.48 7.54
CA ASP A 169 1.95 -14.22 8.52
C ASP A 169 3.42 -13.78 8.54
N PHE A 170 3.88 -13.05 7.53
CA PHE A 170 5.27 -12.55 7.46
C PHE A 170 5.49 -11.25 8.27
N PHE A 171 4.42 -10.64 8.79
CA PHE A 171 4.42 -9.32 9.43
C PHE A 171 3.79 -9.33 10.84
N GLN A 172 3.72 -10.51 11.49
CA GLN A 172 3.21 -10.70 12.85
C GLN A 172 4.33 -10.89 13.87
#